data_AF-B0DAZ6-F1
#
_entry.id   AF-B0DAZ6-F1
#
_cell.length_a   1.000
_cell.length_b   1.000
_cell.length_c   1.000
_cell.angle_alpha   90.00
_cell.angle_beta   90.00
_cell.angle_gamma   90.00
#
_symmetry.space_group_name_H-M   'P 1'
#
loop_
_entity.id
_entity.type
_entity.pdbx_description
1 polymer ?
#
loop_
_entity_poly.entity_id
_entity_poly.type
_entity_poly.pdbx_seq_one_letter_code
_entity_poly.pdbx_strand_id
1 'polypeptide(L)'
;MPAIELDVNSIFQETTGFKGRIFADPTRTLYRELGMNIESLERTPAGQERRSYLVLGAFANATQSIWKALRHPSHVGKQGNFAQLGGEFIFGPGTVCSFASRMQHTEDHVEVADLLKAASVGHT
;
A
#
# COMPACT_ATOMS: atom_id res chain seq x y z
N MET A 1 -5.43 5.34 -26.34
CA MET A 1 -4.76 4.18 -25.70
C MET A 1 -5.51 3.91 -24.41
N PRO A 2 -6.14 2.73 -24.23
CA PRO A 2 -5.68 1.84 -23.16
C PRO A 2 -6.07 0.34 -23.34
N ALA A 3 -5.09 -0.55 -23.29
CA ALA A 3 -5.33 -2.00 -23.10
C ALA A 3 -4.50 -2.58 -21.94
N ILE A 4 -3.56 -1.81 -21.38
CA ILE A 4 -2.57 -2.29 -20.40
C ILE A 4 -3.01 -2.00 -18.96
N GLU A 5 -3.87 -1.00 -18.73
CA GLU A 5 -4.28 -0.58 -17.37
C GLU A 5 -5.34 -1.49 -16.73
N LEU A 6 -6.08 -2.26 -17.54
CA LEU A 6 -7.11 -3.19 -17.06
C LEU A 6 -6.55 -4.54 -16.56
N ASP A 7 -5.29 -4.87 -16.87
CA ASP A 7 -4.74 -6.24 -16.72
C ASP A 7 -4.11 -6.51 -15.33
N VAL A 8 -3.50 -5.52 -14.69
CA VAL A 8 -2.80 -5.74 -13.40
C VAL A 8 -3.79 -5.88 -12.23
N ASN A 9 -4.89 -5.10 -12.26
CA ASN A 9 -5.88 -5.11 -11.19
C ASN A 9 -6.68 -6.42 -11.16
N SER A 10 -7.04 -6.96 -12.34
CA SER A 10 -7.74 -8.25 -12.44
C SER A 10 -6.88 -9.40 -11.94
N ILE A 11 -5.59 -9.46 -12.34
CA ILE A 11 -4.66 -10.49 -11.86
C ILE A 11 -4.53 -10.45 -10.33
N PHE A 12 -4.41 -9.26 -9.74
CA PHE A 12 -4.32 -9.13 -8.28
C PHE A 12 -5.60 -9.62 -7.59
N GLN A 13 -6.78 -9.22 -8.06
CA GLN A 13 -8.06 -9.64 -7.49
C GLN A 13 -8.28 -11.15 -7.60
N GLU A 14 -7.92 -11.75 -8.75
CA GLU A 14 -8.01 -13.20 -8.98
C GLU A 14 -7.04 -13.96 -8.06
N THR A 15 -5.80 -13.48 -7.91
CA THR A 15 -4.77 -14.15 -7.11
C THR A 15 -5.04 -14.05 -5.61
N THR A 16 -5.50 -12.89 -5.14
CA THR A 16 -5.68 -12.62 -3.70
C THR A 16 -7.09 -12.86 -3.21
N GLY A 17 -8.07 -12.98 -4.12
CA GLY A 17 -9.49 -12.98 -3.80
C GLY A 17 -10.04 -11.63 -3.35
N PHE A 18 -9.25 -10.54 -3.41
CA PHE A 18 -9.66 -9.21 -2.96
C PHE A 18 -10.91 -8.73 -3.71
N LYS A 19 -11.94 -8.32 -2.96
CA LYS A 19 -13.25 -7.91 -3.51
C LYS A 19 -13.46 -6.40 -3.58
N GLY A 20 -12.52 -5.62 -3.04
CA GLY A 20 -12.59 -4.17 -3.08
C GLY A 20 -12.29 -3.60 -4.47
N ARG A 21 -12.64 -2.32 -4.65
CA ARG A 21 -12.27 -1.56 -5.86
C ARG A 21 -10.79 -1.20 -5.80
N ILE A 22 -10.09 -1.41 -6.90
CA ILE A 22 -8.69 -0.99 -7.08
C ILE A 22 -8.69 0.09 -8.15
N PHE A 23 -7.99 1.19 -7.87
CA PHE A 23 -7.85 2.32 -8.77
C PHE A 23 -6.36 2.57 -9.02
N ALA A 24 -6.01 2.92 -10.26
CA ALA A 24 -4.69 3.40 -10.62
C ALA A 24 -4.78 4.89 -10.94
N ASP A 25 -3.84 5.68 -10.42
CA ASP A 25 -3.60 7.06 -10.85
C ASP A 25 -2.18 7.15 -11.42
N PRO A 26 -2.00 6.94 -12.73
CA PRO A 26 -0.68 7.01 -13.36
C PRO A 26 0.03 8.36 -13.18
N THR A 27 -0.73 9.44 -12.93
CA THR A 27 -0.17 10.80 -12.73
C THR A 27 0.36 11.03 -11.32
N ARG A 28 0.05 10.12 -10.39
CA ARG A 28 0.35 10.22 -8.94
C ARG A 28 -0.14 11.52 -8.31
N THR A 29 -1.16 12.14 -8.88
CA THR A 29 -1.71 13.40 -8.37
C THR A 29 -2.38 13.15 -7.03
N LEU A 30 -3.27 12.15 -6.95
CA LEU A 30 -3.92 11.79 -5.69
C LEU A 30 -2.90 11.42 -4.61
N TYR A 31 -1.86 10.67 -4.99
CA TYR A 31 -0.78 10.27 -4.09
C TYR A 31 -0.12 11.48 -3.40
N ARG A 32 0.24 12.51 -4.18
CA ARG A 32 0.84 13.75 -3.66
C ARG A 32 -0.15 14.58 -2.84
N GLU A 33 -1.39 14.72 -3.31
CA GLU A 33 -2.44 15.49 -2.60
C GLU A 33 -2.77 14.88 -1.24
N LEU A 34 -2.69 13.55 -1.12
CA LEU A 34 -2.84 12.86 0.17
C LEU A 34 -1.62 13.02 1.09
N GLY A 35 -0.55 13.67 0.62
CA GLY A 35 0.66 13.93 1.38
C GLY A 35 1.55 12.70 1.57
N MET A 36 1.34 11.63 0.80
CA MET A 36 2.30 10.52 0.74
C MET A 36 3.46 10.99 -0.14
N ASN A 37 4.53 11.50 0.46
CA ASN A 37 5.66 12.11 -0.26
C ASN A 37 7.01 11.56 0.21
N ILE A 38 7.00 10.55 1.07
CA ILE A 38 8.20 9.91 1.59
C ILE A 38 8.62 8.80 0.63
N GLU A 39 9.90 8.84 0.29
CA GLU A 39 10.58 7.80 -0.46
C GLU A 39 11.66 7.17 0.42
N SER A 40 11.44 5.96 0.92
CA SER A 40 12.37 5.28 1.81
C SER A 40 12.33 3.77 1.61
N LEU A 41 13.48 3.12 1.80
CA LEU A 41 13.62 1.67 1.89
C LEU A 41 13.94 1.21 3.32
N GLU A 42 13.87 2.13 4.28
CA GLU A 42 14.11 1.82 5.68
C GLU A 42 13.03 0.86 6.20
N ARG A 43 13.43 0.02 7.14
CA ARG A 43 12.57 -0.92 7.87
C ARG A 43 12.22 -0.31 9.23
N THR A 44 11.51 -1.05 10.09
CA THR A 44 11.23 -0.58 11.45
C THR A 44 12.54 -0.14 12.15
N PRO A 45 12.65 1.14 12.59
CA PRO A 45 13.78 1.65 13.33
C PRO A 45 14.12 0.84 14.58
N ALA A 46 15.40 0.84 14.95
CA ALA A 46 15.84 0.20 16.18
C ALA A 46 15.15 0.86 17.39
N GLY A 47 14.50 0.04 18.22
CA GLY A 47 13.78 0.51 19.41
C GLY A 47 12.28 0.76 19.21
N GLN A 48 11.75 0.66 17.98
CA GLN A 48 10.31 0.66 17.74
C GLN A 48 9.76 -0.78 17.73
N GLU A 49 8.55 -0.95 18.27
CA GLU A 49 7.86 -2.23 18.21
C GLU A 49 7.51 -2.57 16.75
N ARG A 50 7.82 -3.80 16.35
CA ARG A 50 7.47 -4.29 15.02
C ARG A 50 5.97 -4.56 14.95
N ARG A 51 5.35 -4.17 13.85
CA ARG A 51 3.96 -4.48 13.57
C ARG A 51 3.75 -6.00 13.58
N SER A 52 2.63 -6.43 14.14
CA SER A 52 2.29 -7.84 14.34
C SER A 52 2.10 -8.59 13.02
N TYR A 53 1.68 -7.90 11.94
CA TYR A 53 1.57 -8.49 10.60
C TYR A 53 2.92 -8.91 9.99
N LEU A 54 4.05 -8.43 10.53
CA LEU A 54 5.40 -8.77 10.05
C LEU A 54 5.81 -10.20 10.42
N VAL A 55 4.87 -11.08 10.80
CA VAL A 55 5.12 -12.52 10.97
C VAL A 55 5.83 -13.01 9.71
N LEU A 56 7.08 -13.43 9.89
CA LEU A 56 8.10 -13.49 8.85
C LEU A 56 7.71 -14.24 7.57
N GLY A 57 6.73 -15.14 7.59
CA GLY A 57 6.36 -15.94 6.42
C GLY A 57 5.69 -15.15 5.29
N ALA A 58 4.55 -14.51 5.55
CA ALA A 58 3.71 -13.94 4.49
C ALA A 58 4.30 -12.64 3.91
N PHE A 59 4.77 -11.73 4.77
CA PHE A 59 5.38 -10.48 4.33
C PHE A 59 6.74 -10.69 3.67
N ALA A 60 7.58 -11.60 4.18
CA ALA A 60 8.83 -11.93 3.49
C ALA A 60 8.55 -12.58 2.13
N ASN A 61 7.52 -13.42 2.00
CA ASN A 61 7.15 -13.99 0.70
C ASN A 61 6.66 -12.92 -0.28
N ALA A 62 5.84 -11.96 0.16
CA ALA A 62 5.38 -10.85 -0.66
C ALA A 62 6.55 -9.95 -1.12
N THR A 63 7.41 -9.53 -0.18
CA THR A 63 8.59 -8.71 -0.50
C THR A 63 9.59 -9.45 -1.38
N GLN A 64 9.83 -10.74 -1.13
CA GLN A 64 10.67 -11.58 -1.99
C GLN A 64 10.06 -11.75 -3.39
N SER A 65 8.74 -11.86 -3.51
CA SER A 65 8.06 -12.02 -4.81
C SER A 65 8.14 -10.75 -5.63
N ILE A 66 7.97 -9.59 -5.00
CA ILE A 66 8.28 -8.28 -5.59
C ILE A 66 9.74 -8.30 -6.04
N TRP A 67 10.70 -8.50 -5.12
CA TRP A 67 12.13 -8.53 -5.43
C TRP A 67 12.54 -9.49 -6.56
N LYS A 68 11.88 -10.66 -6.67
CA LYS A 68 12.10 -11.61 -7.77
C LYS A 68 11.54 -11.11 -9.09
N ALA A 69 10.30 -10.59 -9.10
CA ALA A 69 9.72 -9.96 -10.27
C ALA A 69 10.55 -8.75 -10.75
N LEU A 70 11.20 -8.04 -9.82
CA LEU A 70 12.09 -6.92 -10.14
C LEU A 70 13.40 -7.32 -10.83
N ARG A 71 13.92 -8.51 -10.49
CA ARG A 71 15.14 -9.07 -11.08
C ARG A 71 14.91 -9.74 -12.44
N HIS A 72 13.67 -9.80 -12.92
CA HIS A 72 13.40 -10.32 -14.27
C HIS A 72 13.74 -9.27 -15.35
N PRO A 73 14.64 -9.59 -16.29
CA PRO A 73 15.09 -8.67 -17.34
C PRO A 73 13.95 -8.09 -18.20
N SER A 74 12.86 -8.85 -18.36
CA SER A 74 11.66 -8.46 -19.13
C SER A 74 10.84 -7.32 -18.50
N HIS A 75 11.10 -7.00 -17.23
CA HIS A 75 10.40 -5.96 -16.48
C HIS A 75 11.28 -4.74 -16.17
N VAL A 76 12.55 -4.74 -16.58
CA VAL A 76 13.46 -3.60 -16.38
C VAL A 76 12.88 -2.35 -17.05
N GLY A 77 12.75 -1.26 -16.28
CA GLY A 77 12.19 0.01 -16.72
C GLY A 77 10.65 0.10 -16.73
N LYS A 78 9.93 -1.01 -16.46
CA LYS A 78 8.47 -1.02 -16.33
C LYS A 78 7.98 -0.90 -14.88
N GLN A 79 8.90 -0.66 -13.96
CA GLN A 79 8.64 -0.74 -12.54
C GLN A 79 8.44 0.66 -11.96
N GLY A 80 7.52 0.79 -11.01
CA GLY A 80 7.32 2.04 -10.28
C GLY A 80 8.52 2.40 -9.39
N ASN A 81 8.43 3.52 -8.68
CA ASN A 81 9.45 3.87 -7.69
C ASN A 81 9.33 2.96 -6.47
N PHE A 82 10.35 2.13 -6.18
CA PHE A 82 10.32 1.20 -5.04
C PHE A 82 10.47 1.85 -3.68
N ALA A 83 11.08 3.04 -3.64
CA ALA A 83 11.18 3.78 -2.40
C ALA A 83 9.83 4.41 -2.02
N GLN A 84 8.88 4.48 -2.95
CA GLN A 84 7.57 5.10 -2.71
C GLN A 84 6.84 4.37 -1.57
N LEU A 85 6.61 5.07 -0.47
CA LEU A 85 5.83 4.57 0.66
C LEU A 85 4.33 4.76 0.44
N GLY A 86 3.52 4.04 1.23
CA GLY A 86 2.06 4.13 1.21
C GLY A 86 1.47 4.82 2.43
N GLY A 87 0.18 4.56 2.65
CA GLY A 87 -0.56 5.04 3.81
C GLY A 87 -2.01 4.57 3.78
N GLU A 88 -2.69 4.71 4.91
CA GLU A 88 -4.06 4.30 5.11
C GLU A 88 -4.93 5.50 5.50
N PHE A 89 -6.11 5.59 4.87
CA PHE A 89 -7.02 6.71 5.04
C PHE A 89 -8.44 6.19 5.25
N ILE A 90 -9.21 6.88 6.09
CA ILE A 90 -10.65 6.65 6.25
C ILE A 90 -11.36 7.93 5.82
N PHE A 91 -12.13 7.82 4.74
CA PHE A 91 -12.97 8.90 4.24
C PHE A 91 -14.43 8.63 4.58
N GLY A 92 -15.11 9.66 5.07
CA GLY A 92 -16.54 9.68 5.32
C GLY A 92 -16.92 9.96 6.79
N PRO A 93 -18.21 10.24 7.03
CA PRO A 93 -19.26 10.47 6.03
C PRO A 93 -19.02 11.74 5.18
N GLY A 94 -19.48 11.74 3.92
CA GLY A 94 -19.26 12.86 2.99
C GLY A 94 -17.79 13.00 2.54
N THR A 95 -17.31 14.24 2.44
CA THR A 95 -15.95 14.58 1.95
C THR A 95 -14.94 14.76 3.08
N VAL A 96 -15.18 14.17 4.25
CA VAL A 96 -14.31 14.28 5.43
C VAL A 96 -13.30 13.15 5.43
N CYS A 97 -12.03 13.46 5.72
CA CYS A 97 -11.02 12.47 6.08
C CYS A 97 -10.96 12.37 7.61
N SER A 98 -11.51 11.29 8.18
CA SER A 98 -11.60 11.09 9.63
C SER A 98 -10.38 10.39 10.21
N PHE A 99 -9.55 9.78 9.36
CA PHE A 99 -8.29 9.15 9.74
C PHE A 99 -7.30 9.22 8.58
N ALA A 100 -6.03 9.52 8.90
CA ALA A 100 -4.93 9.45 7.96
C ALA A 100 -3.67 8.94 8.66
N SER A 101 -3.08 7.88 8.14
CA SER A 101 -1.75 7.39 8.47
C SER A 101 -0.90 7.38 7.22
N ARG A 102 0.32 7.90 7.31
CA ARG A 102 1.30 7.93 6.22
C ARG A 102 2.54 7.23 6.72
N MET A 103 2.95 6.19 6.01
CA MET A 103 4.08 5.37 6.41
C MET A 103 5.35 6.23 6.47
N GLN A 104 6.15 6.04 7.52
CA GLN A 104 7.49 6.65 7.64
C GLN A 104 8.60 5.71 7.17
N HIS A 105 8.32 4.40 7.10
CA HIS A 105 9.23 3.37 6.62
C HIS A 105 8.43 2.23 5.97
N THR A 106 9.10 1.30 5.27
CA THR A 106 8.46 0.22 4.49
C THR A 106 7.60 -0.74 5.32
N GLU A 107 7.80 -0.77 6.64
CA GLU A 107 7.09 -1.62 7.61
C GLU A 107 6.12 -0.85 8.52
N ASP A 108 5.70 0.37 8.15
CA ASP A 108 4.89 1.26 8.99
C ASP A 108 3.38 1.25 8.63
N HIS A 109 2.86 0.10 8.21
CA HIS A 109 1.41 -0.01 7.98
C HIS A 109 0.66 0.00 9.31
N VAL A 110 -0.54 0.60 9.31
CA VAL A 110 -1.47 0.49 10.43
C VAL A 110 -2.04 -0.92 10.49
N GLU A 111 -2.19 -1.45 11.71
CA GLU A 111 -2.84 -2.74 11.91
C GLU A 111 -4.30 -2.70 11.43
N VAL A 112 -4.75 -3.77 10.75
CA VAL A 112 -6.12 -3.84 10.25
C VAL A 112 -7.15 -3.70 11.38
N ALA A 113 -6.87 -4.26 12.55
CA ALA A 113 -7.73 -4.12 13.72
C ALA A 113 -7.87 -2.65 14.18
N ASP A 114 -6.78 -1.88 14.13
CA ASP A 114 -6.78 -0.47 14.49
C ASP A 114 -7.51 0.37 13.45
N LEU A 115 -7.37 0.05 12.16
CA LEU A 115 -8.13 0.69 11.08
C LEU A 115 -9.63 0.44 11.22
N LEU A 116 -10.05 -0.80 11.50
CA LEU A 116 -11.45 -1.14 11.71
C LEU A 116 -12.03 -0.42 12.92
N LYS A 117 -11.24 -0.34 14.01
CA LYS A 117 -11.63 0.43 15.19
C LYS A 117 -11.79 1.91 14.86
N ALA A 118 -10.84 2.53 14.16
CA ALA A 118 -10.93 3.92 13.73
C ALA A 118 -12.14 4.18 12.82
N ALA A 119 -12.45 3.26 11.91
CA ALA A 119 -13.60 3.36 11.02
C ALA A 119 -14.94 3.28 11.78
N SER A 120 -15.01 2.47 12.84
CA SER A 120 -16.22 2.30 13.64
C SER A 120 -16.58 3.52 14.52
N VAL A 121 -15.61 4.38 14.84
CA VAL A 121 -15.82 5.58 15.67
C VAL A 121 -16.55 6.70 14.90
N GLY A 122 -16.60 6.64 13.56
CA GLY A 122 -17.33 7.61 12.72
C GLY A 122 -18.78 7.24 12.39
N HIS A 123 -19.33 6.17 12.99
CA HIS A 123 -20.65 5.61 12.66
C HIS A 123 -21.60 5.50 13.87
N THR A 124 -21.57 6.48 14.78
CA THR A 124 -22.61 6.70 15.81
C THR A 124 -23.34 7.99 15.54
#